data_AF-A0A3C0QMJ0-F1
#
_entry.id   AF-A0A3C0QMJ0-F1
#
_cell.length_a   1.000
_cell.length_b   1.000
_cell.length_c   1.000
_cell.angle_alpha   90.00
_cell.angle_beta   90.00
_cell.angle_gamma   90.00
#
_symmetry.space_group_name_H-M   'P 1'
#
loop_
_entity.id
_entity.type
_entity.pdbx_description
1 polymer ?
#
loop_
_entity_poly.entity_id
_entity_poly.type
_entity_poly.pdbx_seq_one_letter_code
_entity_poly.pdbx_strand_id
1 'polypeptide(L)'
;MIDLAFARRHMRTTADDETLSELLNSAESAVKAYTHNPFSDGLPIDVQMGIVQMVSWSLQMADKQGIASETLSRHTVTYTVTDGNSVMGYPVGLMSFCKPYRRCRT
;
A
#
# COMPACT_ATOMS: atom_id res chain seq x y z
N MET A 1 -0.97 -12.84 -8.68
CA MET A 1 0.37 -12.85 -8.06
C MET A 1 1.26 -11.90 -8.83
N ILE A 2 1.61 -10.77 -8.22
CA ILE A 2 2.61 -9.84 -8.76
C ILE A 2 3.98 -10.51 -8.72
N ASP A 3 4.77 -10.30 -9.77
CA ASP A 3 6.13 -10.81 -9.84
C ASP A 3 7.06 -10.01 -8.91
N LEU A 4 7.86 -10.73 -8.12
CA LEU A 4 8.87 -10.19 -7.22
C LEU A 4 9.91 -9.37 -8.01
N ALA A 5 10.23 -9.79 -9.23
CA ALA A 5 11.15 -9.07 -10.12
C ALA A 5 10.60 -7.70 -10.52
N PHE A 6 9.29 -7.59 -10.74
CA PHE A 6 8.62 -6.33 -11.04
C PHE A 6 8.70 -5.37 -9.85
N ALA A 7 8.39 -5.86 -8.65
CA ALA A 7 8.48 -5.06 -7.43
C ALA A 7 9.91 -4.56 -7.18
N ARG A 8 10.92 -5.44 -7.29
CA ARG A 8 12.34 -5.08 -7.12
C ARG A 8 12.84 -4.06 -8.14
N ARG A 9 12.32 -4.08 -9.37
CA ARG A 9 12.69 -3.09 -10.39
C ARG A 9 12.20 -1.69 -10.04
N HIS A 10 11.09 -1.59 -9.32
CA HIS A 10 10.42 -0.31 -9.03
C HIS A 10 10.61 0.15 -7.57
N MET A 11 11.05 -0.75 -6.69
CA MET A 11 11.29 -0.49 -5.29
C MET A 11 12.75 -0.77 -4.92
N ARG A 12 13.46 0.27 -4.46
CA ARG A 12 14.77 0.10 -3.81
C ARG A 12 14.55 -0.12 -2.31
N THR A 13 14.37 -1.38 -1.92
CA THR A 13 14.26 -1.79 -0.51
C THR A 13 15.31 -2.84 -0.17
N THR A 14 15.73 -2.88 1.09
CA THR A 14 16.63 -3.90 1.65
C THR A 14 15.87 -5.07 2.29
N ALA A 15 14.53 -5.01 2.35
CA ALA A 15 13.71 -6.07 2.92
C ALA A 15 13.97 -7.43 2.25
N ASP A 16 13.87 -8.52 3.01
CA ASP A 16 14.05 -9.88 2.50
C ASP A 16 12.96 -10.26 1.48
N ASP A 17 13.32 -11.07 0.48
CA ASP A 17 12.41 -11.46 -0.60
C ASP A 17 11.17 -12.20 -0.09
N GLU A 18 11.30 -12.98 1.00
CA GLU A 18 10.19 -13.68 1.64
C GLU A 18 9.15 -12.69 2.17
N THR A 19 9.58 -11.74 3.00
CA THR A 19 8.72 -10.69 3.58
C THR A 19 8.09 -9.83 2.48
N LEU A 20 8.83 -9.54 1.41
CA LEU A 20 8.34 -8.77 0.29
C LEU A 20 7.23 -9.52 -0.46
N SER A 21 7.39 -10.83 -0.65
CA SER A 21 6.37 -11.67 -1.30
C SER A 21 5.09 -11.77 -0.48
N GLU A 22 5.20 -11.89 0.85
CA GLU A 22 4.06 -11.95 1.75
C GLU A 22 3.29 -10.63 1.77
N LEU A 23 4.01 -9.51 1.86
CA LEU A 23 3.40 -8.18 1.80
C LEU A 23 2.69 -7.94 0.46
N LEU A 24 3.29 -8.35 -0.66
CA LEU A 24 2.65 -8.26 -1.98
C LEU A 24 1.38 -9.12 -2.07
N ASN A 25 1.40 -10.34 -1.52
CA ASN A 25 0.24 -11.22 -1.49
C ASN A 25 -0.90 -10.66 -0.62
N SER A 26 -0.56 -10.11 0.54
CA SER A 26 -1.54 -9.47 1.43
C SER A 26 -2.16 -8.23 0.77
N ALA A 27 -1.35 -7.39 0.12
CA ALA A 27 -1.80 -6.20 -0.58
C ALA A 27 -2.68 -6.54 -1.79
N GLU A 28 -2.31 -7.56 -2.58
CA GLU A 28 -3.14 -8.07 -3.68
C GLU A 28 -4.51 -8.55 -3.16
N SER A 29 -4.52 -9.28 -2.04
CA SER A 29 -5.76 -9.75 -1.41
C SER A 29 -6.63 -8.60 -0.92
N ALA A 30 -6.03 -7.57 -0.34
CA ALA A 30 -6.74 -6.36 0.09
C ALA A 30 -7.38 -5.61 -1.09
N VAL A 31 -6.64 -5.46 -2.19
CA VAL A 31 -7.15 -4.81 -3.41
C VAL A 31 -8.30 -5.60 -4.03
N LYS A 32 -8.20 -6.93 -4.09
CA LYS A 32 -9.30 -7.80 -4.57
C LYS A 32 -10.54 -7.68 -3.68
N ALA A 33 -10.35 -7.67 -2.36
CA ALA A 33 -11.44 -7.48 -1.41
C ALA A 33 -12.11 -6.11 -1.56
N TYR A 34 -11.33 -5.04 -1.79
CA TYR A 34 -11.83 -3.68 -1.93
C TYR A 34 -12.53 -3.40 -3.27
N THR A 35 -12.01 -3.95 -4.36
CA THR A 35 -12.56 -3.78 -5.70
C THR A 35 -13.68 -4.76 -6.01
N HIS A 36 -13.81 -5.82 -5.20
CA HIS A 36 -14.68 -6.97 -5.47
C HIS A 36 -14.45 -7.56 -6.87
N ASN A 37 -13.21 -7.48 -7.35
CA ASN A 37 -12.79 -7.97 -8.65
C ASN A 37 -11.68 -9.01 -8.47
N PRO A 38 -11.86 -10.26 -8.96
CA PRO A 38 -10.83 -11.29 -8.86
C PRO A 38 -9.62 -11.06 -9.79
N PHE A 39 -9.73 -10.19 -10.80
CA PHE A 39 -8.71 -9.95 -11.84
C PHE A 39 -8.26 -11.26 -12.53
N SER A 40 -9.21 -12.01 -13.10
CA SER A 40 -8.95 -13.29 -13.76
C SER A 40 -7.95 -13.22 -14.91
N ASP A 41 -8.00 -12.13 -15.68
CA ASP A 41 -7.24 -11.97 -16.93
C ASP A 41 -5.84 -11.38 -16.69
N GLY A 42 -5.46 -11.23 -15.42
CA GLY A 42 -4.24 -10.57 -14.98
C GLY A 42 -4.50 -9.21 -14.35
N LEU A 43 -3.55 -8.76 -13.52
CA LEU A 43 -3.63 -7.45 -12.88
C LEU A 43 -3.21 -6.37 -13.89
N PRO A 44 -4.02 -5.31 -14.09
CA PRO A 44 -3.62 -4.15 -14.87
C PRO A 44 -2.36 -3.49 -14.29
N ILE A 45 -1.55 -2.87 -15.15
CA ILE A 45 -0.29 -2.23 -14.74
C ILE A 45 -0.51 -1.16 -13.65
N ASP A 46 -1.61 -0.40 -13.72
CA ASP A 46 -1.96 0.62 -12.73
C ASP A 46 -2.22 0.01 -11.34
N VAL A 47 -2.86 -1.17 -11.32
CA VAL A 47 -3.11 -1.92 -10.07
C VAL A 47 -1.81 -2.50 -9.52
N GLN A 48 -0.92 -3.01 -10.39
CA GLN A 48 0.40 -3.50 -9.97
C GLN A 48 1.25 -2.38 -9.36
N MET A 49 1.29 -1.21 -10.00
CA MET A 49 1.97 -0.02 -9.49
C MET A 49 1.38 0.46 -8.17
N GLY A 50 0.06 0.49 -8.05
CA GLY A 50 -0.63 0.86 -6.82
C GLY A 50 -0.29 -0.08 -5.66
N ILE A 51 -0.23 -1.39 -5.90
CA ILE A 51 0.18 -2.39 -4.90
C ILE A 51 1.64 -2.17 -4.46
N VAL A 52 2.55 -1.91 -5.40
CA VAL A 52 3.96 -1.60 -5.07
C VAL A 52 4.07 -0.34 -4.21
N GLN A 53 3.29 0.71 -4.51
CA GLN A 53 3.23 1.92 -3.69
C GLN A 53 2.65 1.65 -2.30
N MET A 54 1.64 0.78 -2.18
CA MET A 54 1.09 0.35 -0.89
C MET A 54 2.13 -0.35 -0.03
N VAL A 55 2.89 -1.29 -0.60
CA VAL A 55 3.96 -2.00 0.12
C VAL A 55 5.09 -1.04 0.51
N SER A 56 5.47 -0.11 -0.37
CA SER A 56 6.44 0.93 -0.06
C SER A 56 6.00 1.84 1.08
N TRP A 57 4.73 2.22 1.11
CA TRP A 57 4.18 3.02 2.20
C TRP A 57 4.15 2.23 3.52
N SER A 58 3.74 0.96 3.47
CA SER A 58 3.68 0.09 4.65
C SER A 58 5.05 -0.06 5.30
N LEU A 59 6.10 -0.28 4.50
CA LEU A 59 7.48 -0.38 5.01
C LEU A 59 7.99 0.93 5.62
N GLN A 60 7.64 2.08 5.05
CA GLN A 60 8.02 3.40 5.61
C GLN A 60 7.24 3.76 6.87
N MET A 61 6.00 3.28 7.00
CA MET A 61 5.15 3.55 8.15
C MET A 61 5.29 2.52 9.27
N ALA A 62 5.87 1.34 9.01
CA ALA A 62 6.18 0.36 10.06
C ALA A 62 7.09 0.97 11.14
N ASP A 63 8.08 1.77 10.74
CA ASP A 63 9.00 2.46 11.65
C ASP A 63 8.34 3.62 12.42
N LYS A 64 7.26 4.19 11.86
CA LYS A 64 6.58 5.38 12.39
C LYS A 64 5.27 5.07 13.09
N GLN A 65 4.86 3.80 13.12
CA GLN A 65 3.62 3.36 13.75
C GLN A 65 3.70 3.56 15.27
N GLY A 66 2.77 4.34 15.82
CA GLY A 66 2.68 4.61 17.27
C GLY A 66 3.42 5.88 17.73
N ILE A 67 4.15 6.57 16.85
CA ILE A 67 4.83 7.82 17.18
C ILE A 67 3.96 9.00 16.75
N ALA A 68 3.30 9.65 17.71
CA ALA A 68 2.37 10.75 17.45
C ALA A 68 3.08 12.06 17.05
N SER A 69 4.27 12.30 17.58
CA SER A 69 5.11 13.44 17.22
C SER A 69 6.55 13.20 17.68
N GLU A 70 7.50 13.61 16.85
CA GLU A 70 8.91 13.67 17.22
C GLU A 70 9.28 15.14 17.40
N THR A 71 9.82 15.48 18.57
CA THR A 71 10.30 16.83 18.86
C THR A 71 11.81 16.80 18.95
N LEU A 72 12.47 17.36 17.94
CA LEU A 72 13.90 17.64 17.98
C LEU A 72 14.07 19.10 18.38
N SER A 73 15.16 19.44 19.07
CA SER A 73 15.41 20.80 19.57
C SER A 73 15.23 21.83 18.45
N ARG A 74 14.10 22.57 18.47
CA ARG A 74 13.65 23.60 17.50
C ARG A 74 12.89 23.14 16.24
N HIS A 75 12.70 21.84 16.03
CA HIS A 75 11.86 21.32 14.94
C HIS A 75 10.85 20.30 15.47
N THR A 76 9.57 20.65 15.35
CA THR A 76 8.47 19.72 15.65
C THR A 76 7.98 19.12 14.34
N VAL A 77 8.18 17.82 14.17
CA VAL A 77 7.56 17.08 13.07
C VAL A 77 6.27 16.47 13.60
N THR A 78 5.15 17.09 13.24
CA THR A 78 3.82 16.53 13.53
C THR A 78 3.50 15.53 12.43
N TYR A 79 3.58 14.24 12.76
CA TYR A 79 2.98 13.20 11.93
C TYR A 79 1.47 13.40 12.03
N THR A 80 0.79 13.57 10.88
CA THR A 80 -0.66 13.75 10.87
C THR A 80 -1.30 12.51 11.49
N VAL A 81 -1.90 12.67 12.66
CA VAL A 81 -2.81 11.69 13.23
C VAL A 81 -3.92 11.51 12.20
N THR A 82 -4.03 10.32 11.63
CA THR A 82 -4.98 10.00 10.56
C THR A 82 -6.42 10.17 11.07
N ASP A 83 -6.91 11.39 10.97
CA ASP A 83 -8.26 11.79 11.36
C ASP A 83 -9.20 11.48 10.18
N GLY A 84 -9.91 10.35 10.27
CA GLY A 84 -11.08 10.01 9.45
C GLY A 84 -10.89 9.61 7.98
N ASN A 85 -9.76 9.94 7.33
CA ASN A 85 -9.55 9.71 5.89
C ASN A 85 -8.60 8.54 5.56
N SER A 86 -8.82 7.39 6.20
CA SER A 86 -8.15 6.13 5.85
C SER A 86 -9.12 5.03 5.43
N VAL A 87 -8.69 4.22 4.47
CA VAL A 87 -9.40 3.05 3.98
C VAL A 87 -8.50 1.85 4.24
N MET A 88 -8.98 0.88 5.03
CA MET A 88 -8.19 -0.31 5.42
C MET A 88 -6.84 0.02 6.08
N GLY A 89 -6.74 1.16 6.78
CA GLY A 89 -5.49 1.63 7.40
C GLY A 89 -4.53 2.37 6.46
N TYR A 90 -4.86 2.47 5.16
CA TYR A 90 -4.09 3.24 4.18
C TYR A 90 -4.75 4.59 3.89
N PRO A 91 -3.97 5.64 3.53
CA PRO A 91 -4.54 6.94 3.17
C PRO A 91 -5.39 6.84 1.90
N VAL A 92 -6.52 7.56 1.86
CA VAL A 92 -7.48 7.55 0.72
C VAL A 92 -6.81 7.91 -0.62
N GLY A 93 -5.81 8.79 -0.61
CA GLY A 93 -5.04 9.16 -1.80
C GLY A 93 -4.30 7.98 -2.42
N LEU A 94 -3.72 7.12 -1.57
CA LEU A 94 -3.01 5.91 -2.01
C LEU A 94 -3.99 4.87 -2.56
N MET A 95 -5.21 4.77 -2.03
CA MET A 95 -6.25 3.85 -2.53
C MET A 95 -7.01 4.35 -3.78
N SER A 96 -6.73 5.56 -4.26
CA SER A 96 -7.50 6.20 -5.33
C SER A 96 -7.46 5.42 -6.66
N PHE A 97 -6.38 4.70 -6.96
CA PHE A 97 -6.21 3.88 -8.17
C PHE A 97 -7.19 2.71 -8.25
N CYS A 98 -7.80 2.29 -7.13
CA CYS A 98 -8.76 1.19 -7.10
C CYS A 98 -10.16 1.61 -7.58
N LYS A 99 -10.48 2.91 -7.63
CA LYS A 99 -11.81 3.41 -8.00
C LYS A 99 -12.33 2.91 -9.36
N PRO A 100 -11.57 2.97 -10.47
CA PRO A 100 -12.06 2.52 -11.77
C PRO A 100 -12.27 1.00 -11.87
N TYR A 101 -11.60 0.21 -11.04
CA TYR A 101 -11.64 -1.26 -11.09
C TYR A 101 -12.70 -1.87 -10.16
N ARG A 102 -13.41 -1.04 -9.41
CA ARG A 102 -14.48 -1.49 -8.51
C ARG A 102 -15.69 -1.95 -9.32
N ARG A 103 -16.11 -3.20 -9.13
CA ARG A 103 -17.34 -3.72 -9.73
C ARG A 103 -18.57 -3.09 -9.07
N CYS A 104 -19.60 -2.79 -9.86
CA CYS A 104 -20.91 -2.39 -9.34
C CYS A 104 -21.44 -3.53 -8.48
N ARG A 105 -21.79 -3.23 -7.22
CA ARG A 105 -22.47 -4.17 -6.34
C ARG A 105 -23.88 -4.37 -6.90
N THR A 106 -24.22 -5.59 -7.30
CA THR A 106 -25.61 -5.99 -7.60
C THR A 106 -26.27 -6.46 -6.32
#